data_AF-A0A0G0IZU8-F1
#
_entry.id   AF-A0A0G0IZU8-F1
#
_cell.length_a   1.000
_cell.length_b   1.000
_cell.length_c   1.000
_cell.angle_alpha   90.00
_cell.angle_beta   90.00
_cell.angle_gamma   90.00
#
_symmetry.space_group_name_H-M   'P 1'
#
loop_
_entity.id
_entity.type
_entity.pdbx_description
1 polymer ?
#
loop_
_entity_poly.entity_id
_entity_poly.type
_entity_poly.pdbx_seq_one_letter_code
_entity_poly.pdbx_strand_id
1 'polypeptide(L)'
;MEKLKAKKSLGQNFLKDDQVLEKIVKNGNISPDDVVIEIGPGQGALTELLVEKCKKVIAIELDDRLIPVLQEKFQYDENVEIIHDDILKINLPELIVKNELQSGYKVIANIPYYITAPIIRLLFYCSSRSF
;
A
#
# COMPACT_ATOMS: atom_id res chain seq x y z
N MET A 1 -11.90 19.43 12.17
CA MET A 1 -10.97 18.74 11.26
C MET A 1 -11.55 18.81 9.85
N GLU A 2 -10.91 19.56 8.95
CA GLU A 2 -11.40 19.76 7.59
C GLU A 2 -11.35 18.43 6.83
N LYS A 3 -12.47 18.02 6.19
CA LYS A 3 -12.50 16.76 5.43
C LYS A 3 -11.56 16.89 4.22
N LEU A 4 -10.46 16.13 4.23
CA LEU A 4 -9.56 15.99 3.08
C LEU A 4 -10.35 15.55 1.84
N LYS A 5 -10.33 16.40 0.81
CA LYS A 5 -10.99 16.15 -0.48
C LYS A 5 -10.07 15.36 -1.40
N ALA A 6 -10.66 14.39 -2.10
CA ALA A 6 -9.97 13.62 -3.13
C ALA A 6 -9.43 14.53 -4.25
N LYS A 7 -8.16 14.35 -4.62
CA LYS A 7 -7.53 15.01 -5.77
C LYS A 7 -7.97 14.26 -7.04
N LYS A 8 -8.79 14.93 -7.86
CA LYS A 8 -9.18 14.41 -9.20
C LYS A 8 -7.96 14.17 -10.10
N SER A 9 -6.93 15.02 -9.99
CA SER A 9 -5.69 14.89 -10.76
C SER A 9 -4.90 13.62 -10.43
N LEU A 10 -5.08 13.07 -9.23
CA LEU A 10 -4.49 11.79 -8.79
C LEU A 10 -5.47 10.61 -8.97
N GLY A 11 -6.66 10.84 -9.54
CA GLY A 11 -7.71 9.83 -9.69
C GLY A 11 -8.15 9.17 -8.38
N GLN A 12 -7.99 9.86 -7.24
CA GLN A 12 -8.29 9.30 -5.93
C GLN A 12 -9.78 8.99 -5.76
N ASN A 13 -10.07 7.76 -5.33
CA ASN A 13 -11.38 7.33 -4.86
C ASN A 13 -11.20 6.67 -3.49
N PHE A 14 -11.60 7.36 -2.42
CA PHE A 14 -11.52 6.80 -1.08
C PHE A 14 -12.62 5.75 -0.89
N LEU A 15 -12.21 4.49 -0.82
CA LEU A 15 -13.09 3.38 -0.49
C LEU A 15 -13.50 3.48 0.98
N LYS A 16 -14.81 3.45 1.23
CA LYS A 16 -15.43 3.56 2.57
C LYS A 16 -16.42 2.44 2.86
N ASP A 17 -16.54 1.49 1.95
CA ASP A 17 -17.43 0.35 2.09
C ASP A 17 -16.66 -0.78 2.76
N ASP A 18 -16.97 -1.01 4.04
CA ASP A 18 -16.30 -2.01 4.88
C ASP A 18 -16.45 -3.42 4.30
N GLN A 19 -17.59 -3.74 3.65
CA GLN A 19 -17.77 -5.05 3.03
C GLN A 19 -16.85 -5.26 1.83
N VAL A 20 -16.59 -4.19 1.07
CA VAL A 20 -15.64 -4.26 -0.04
C VAL A 20 -14.21 -4.38 0.49
N LEU A 21 -13.86 -3.61 1.52
CA LEU A 21 -12.53 -3.68 2.16
C LEU A 21 -12.25 -5.08 2.73
N GLU A 22 -13.19 -5.65 3.47
CA GLU A 22 -13.08 -7.03 3.98
C GLU A 22 -12.96 -8.05 2.86
N LYS A 23 -13.71 -7.89 1.76
CA LYS A 23 -13.57 -8.77 0.58
C LYS A 23 -12.18 -8.66 -0.04
N ILE A 24 -11.60 -7.46 -0.16
CA ILE A 24 -10.24 -7.28 -0.70
C ILE A 24 -9.25 -8.06 0.16
N VAL A 25 -9.28 -7.84 1.48
CA VAL A 25 -8.39 -8.51 2.43
C VAL A 25 -8.55 -10.03 2.40
N LYS A 26 -9.80 -10.52 2.38
CA LYS A 26 -10.12 -11.94 2.28
C LYS A 26 -9.58 -12.57 0.99
N ASN A 27 -9.76 -11.91 -0.16
CA ASN A 27 -9.24 -12.41 -1.44
C ASN A 27 -7.71 -12.30 -1.54
N GLY A 28 -7.08 -11.39 -0.79
CA GLY A 28 -5.62 -11.33 -0.64
C GLY A 28 -5.01 -12.53 0.09
N ASN A 29 -5.85 -13.37 0.73
CA ASN A 29 -5.44 -14.56 1.48
C ASN A 29 -4.27 -14.29 2.43
N ILE A 30 -4.34 -13.19 3.19
CA ILE A 30 -3.26 -12.69 4.03
C ILE A 30 -3.09 -13.55 5.29
N SER A 31 -1.84 -13.81 5.66
CA SER A 31 -1.37 -14.58 6.80
C SER A 31 -0.58 -13.68 7.76
N PRO A 32 -0.56 -14.00 9.08
CA PRO A 32 0.27 -13.31 10.07
C PRO A 32 1.77 -13.27 9.75
N ASP A 33 2.27 -14.15 8.88
CA ASP A 33 3.68 -14.19 8.48
C ASP A 33 3.99 -13.31 7.25
N ASP A 34 2.97 -12.81 6.56
CA ASP A 34 3.15 -12.05 5.32
C ASP A 34 3.66 -10.64 5.58
N VAL A 35 4.48 -10.13 4.66
CA VAL A 35 4.70 -8.69 4.49
C VAL A 35 3.86 -8.21 3.31
N VAL A 36 3.08 -7.16 3.55
CA VAL A 36 2.17 -6.58 2.55
C VAL A 36 2.69 -5.21 2.12
N ILE A 37 2.92 -5.03 0.82
CA ILE A 37 3.11 -3.72 0.21
C ILE A 37 1.72 -3.19 -0.19
N GLU A 38 1.31 -2.10 0.43
CA GLU A 38 0.09 -1.38 0.07
C GLU A 38 0.41 -0.20 -0.86
N ILE A 39 -0.18 -0.19 -2.06
CA ILE A 39 0.01 0.92 -3.01
C ILE A 39 -1.19 1.87 -2.91
N GLY A 40 -0.94 3.11 -2.51
CA GLY A 40 -1.95 4.15 -2.38
C GLY A 40 -2.93 3.88 -1.22
N PRO A 41 -2.46 3.87 0.05
CA PRO A 41 -3.30 3.63 1.23
C PRO A 41 -4.40 4.70 1.40
N GLY A 42 -4.25 5.89 0.81
CA GLY A 42 -5.20 6.97 0.93
C GLY A 42 -5.35 7.42 2.38
N GLN A 43 -6.54 7.26 2.96
CA GLN A 43 -6.81 7.58 4.37
C GLN A 43 -6.52 6.41 5.33
N GLY A 44 -5.95 5.31 4.80
CA GLY A 44 -5.56 4.14 5.58
C GLY A 44 -6.70 3.19 5.92
N ALA A 45 -7.82 3.22 5.18
CA ALA A 45 -8.97 2.36 5.47
C ALA A 45 -8.66 0.87 5.24
N LEU A 46 -7.87 0.57 4.21
CA LEU A 46 -7.39 -0.79 3.97
C LEU A 46 -6.21 -1.14 4.87
N THR A 47 -5.28 -0.20 5.07
CA THR A 47 -4.15 -0.33 6.01
C THR A 47 -4.59 -0.80 7.40
N GLU A 48 -5.66 -0.22 7.97
CA GLU A 48 -6.23 -0.65 9.26
C GLU A 48 -6.52 -2.16 9.31
N LEU A 49 -7.12 -2.71 8.26
CA LEU A 49 -7.47 -4.13 8.22
C LEU A 49 -6.27 -5.04 7.98
N LEU A 50 -5.24 -4.52 7.30
CA LEU A 50 -4.01 -5.26 7.00
C LEU A 50 -3.12 -5.40 8.23
N VAL A 51 -3.00 -4.33 9.02
CA VAL A 51 -2.16 -4.25 10.22
C VAL A 51 -2.49 -5.36 11.22
N GLU A 52 -3.76 -5.68 11.39
CA GLU A 52 -4.21 -6.72 12.32
C GLU A 52 -3.96 -8.16 11.82
N LYS A 53 -3.58 -8.34 10.55
CA LYS A 53 -3.60 -9.66 9.88
C LYS A 53 -2.27 -10.13 9.34
N CYS A 54 -1.26 -9.26 9.30
CA CYS A 54 0.03 -9.56 8.70
C CYS A 54 1.20 -9.14 9.59
N LYS A 55 2.39 -9.63 9.24
CA LYS A 55 3.63 -9.34 9.96
C LYS A 55 4.02 -7.88 9.86
N LYS A 56 3.85 -7.30 8.67
CA LYS A 56 4.25 -5.92 8.37
C LYS A 56 3.47 -5.36 7.18
N VAL A 57 3.07 -4.09 7.26
CA VAL A 57 2.53 -3.31 6.14
C VAL A 57 3.54 -2.25 5.74
N ILE A 58 3.87 -2.18 4.44
CA ILE A 58 4.65 -1.10 3.84
C ILE A 58 3.72 -0.31 2.94
N ALA A 59 3.29 0.86 3.39
CA ALA A 59 2.30 1.69 2.71
C ALA A 59 2.99 2.81 1.91
N ILE A 60 2.83 2.78 0.58
CA ILE A 60 3.45 3.74 -0.34
C ILE A 60 2.38 4.73 -0.82
N GLU A 61 2.51 5.99 -0.42
CA GLU A 61 1.56 7.06 -0.75
C GLU A 61 2.25 8.22 -1.48
N LEU A 62 1.58 8.73 -2.52
CA LEU A 62 2.07 9.81 -3.36
C LEU A 62 1.52 11.19 -2.92
N ASP A 63 0.34 11.23 -2.32
CA ASP A 63 -0.27 12.47 -1.84
C ASP A 63 0.35 12.89 -0.50
N ASP A 64 1.30 13.82 -0.59
CA ASP A 64 1.96 14.51 0.52
C ASP A 64 1.03 14.93 1.67
N ARG A 65 -0.21 15.31 1.37
CA ARG A 65 -1.22 15.73 2.36
C ARG A 65 -1.74 14.58 3.24
N LEU A 66 -1.65 13.34 2.75
CA LEU A 66 -2.10 12.15 3.46
C LEU A 66 -1.01 11.55 4.34
N ILE A 67 0.27 11.89 4.08
CA ILE A 67 1.39 11.38 4.87
C ILE A 67 1.26 11.74 6.36
N PRO A 68 1.00 13.00 6.78
CA PRO A 68 0.82 13.30 8.19
C PRO A 68 -0.38 12.59 8.81
N VAL A 69 -1.46 12.38 8.03
CA VAL A 69 -2.66 11.68 8.50
C VAL A 69 -2.37 10.21 8.76
N LEU A 70 -1.66 9.55 7.84
CA LEU A 70 -1.26 8.15 8.00
C LEU A 70 -0.29 8.01 9.17
N GLN A 71 0.70 8.92 9.28
CA GLN A 71 1.69 8.89 10.36
C GLN A 71 1.04 9.09 11.73
N GLU A 72 0.11 10.03 11.87
CA GLU A 72 -0.64 10.23 13.10
C GLU A 72 -1.52 9.01 13.43
N LYS A 73 -2.18 8.44 12.41
CA LYS A 73 -3.11 7.33 12.57
C LYS A 73 -2.42 6.05 13.01
N PHE A 74 -1.28 5.72 12.42
CA PHE A 74 -0.53 4.48 12.66
C PHE A 74 0.71 4.68 13.55
N GLN A 75 0.78 5.78 14.32
CA GLN A 75 1.95 6.12 15.14
C GLN A 75 2.31 5.06 16.20
N TYR A 76 1.33 4.24 16.60
CA TYR A 76 1.50 3.19 17.62
C TYR A 76 1.60 1.77 17.00
N ASP A 77 1.44 1.65 15.68
CA ASP A 77 1.50 0.38 14.98
C ASP A 77 2.93 0.12 14.51
N GLU A 78 3.71 -0.57 15.33
CA GLU A 78 5.14 -0.86 15.07
C GLU A 78 5.38 -1.67 13.78
N ASN A 79 4.34 -2.35 13.29
CA ASN A 79 4.37 -3.13 12.05
C ASN A 79 3.97 -2.33 10.80
N VAL A 80 3.86 -1.00 10.87
CA VAL A 80 3.55 -0.12 9.73
C VAL A 80 4.75 0.73 9.35
N GLU A 81 5.17 0.65 8.08
CA GLU A 81 6.13 1.57 7.47
C GLU A 81 5.42 2.43 6.42
N ILE A 82 5.41 3.75 6.60
CA ILE A 82 4.84 4.71 5.65
C ILE A 82 5.96 5.31 4.79
N ILE A 83 5.82 5.19 3.48
CA ILE A 83 6.77 5.72 2.49
C ILE A 83 6.06 6.76 1.64
N HIS A 84 6.58 7.99 1.64
CA HIS A 84 6.13 9.05 0.75
C HIS A 84 6.91 8.99 -0.57
N ASP A 85 6.35 8.31 -1.57
CA ASP A 85 6.98 8.19 -2.89
C ASP A 85 5.95 7.86 -3.98
N ASP A 86 6.34 8.06 -5.23
CA ASP A 86 5.64 7.59 -6.42
C ASP A 86 6.01 6.13 -6.67
N ILE A 87 5.04 5.21 -6.56
CA ILE A 87 5.24 3.79 -6.84
C ILE A 87 5.86 3.52 -8.22
N LEU A 88 5.65 4.40 -9.21
CA LEU A 88 6.23 4.25 -10.55
C LEU A 88 7.70 4.70 -10.63
N LYS A 89 8.23 5.35 -9.60
CA LYS A 89 9.60 5.89 -9.54
C LYS A 89 10.44 5.30 -8.41
N ILE A 90 9.81 4.70 -7.40
CA ILE A 90 10.50 4.09 -6.28
C ILE A 90 11.46 2.99 -6.74
N ASN A 91 12.60 2.88 -6.06
CA ASN A 91 13.53 1.78 -6.25
C ASN A 91 13.02 0.51 -5.55
N LEU A 92 12.10 -0.20 -6.21
CA LEU A 92 11.48 -1.41 -5.67
C LEU A 92 12.51 -2.51 -5.30
N PRO A 93 13.57 -2.78 -6.09
CA PRO A 93 14.64 -3.71 -5.67
C PRO A 93 15.31 -3.34 -4.35
N GLU A 94 15.62 -2.06 -4.15
CA GLU A 94 16.21 -1.59 -2.89
C GLU A 94 15.23 -1.74 -1.73
N LEU A 95 13.94 -1.45 -1.95
CA LEU A 95 12.90 -1.68 -0.96
C LEU A 95 12.79 -3.14 -0.54
N ILE A 96 12.86 -4.06 -1.51
CA ILE A 96 12.83 -5.52 -1.29
C ILE A 96 14.03 -5.96 -0.45
N VAL A 97 15.23 -5.49 -0.78
CA VAL A 97 16.45 -5.85 -0.05
C VAL A 97 16.43 -5.28 1.37
N LYS A 98 16.07 -4.00 1.53
CA LYS A 98 15.99 -3.32 2.83
C LYS A 98 15.04 -4.03 3.80
N ASN A 99 13.95 -4.59 3.27
CA ASN A 99 12.90 -5.24 4.07
C ASN A 99 12.98 -6.77 4.07
N GLU A 100 14.05 -7.35 3.55
CA GLU A 100 14.27 -8.80 3.50
C GLU A 100 13.12 -9.57 2.80
N LEU A 101 12.56 -9.00 1.71
CA LEU A 101 11.39 -9.52 1.01
C LEU A 101 11.70 -10.53 -0.10
N GLN A 102 12.93 -11.06 -0.14
CA GLN A 102 13.37 -12.03 -1.16
C GLN A 102 12.60 -13.36 -1.06
N SER A 103 12.15 -13.72 0.14
CA SER A 103 11.32 -14.92 0.37
C SER A 103 9.86 -14.74 -0.08
N GLY A 104 9.45 -13.52 -0.44
CA GLY A 104 8.12 -13.21 -0.92
C GLY A 104 7.46 -12.06 -0.16
N TYR A 105 6.53 -11.41 -0.83
CA TYR A 105 5.66 -10.36 -0.31
C TYR A 105 4.33 -10.38 -1.05
N LYS A 106 3.31 -9.77 -0.48
CA LYS A 106 2.01 -9.55 -1.14
C LYS A 106 1.85 -8.09 -1.51
N VAL A 107 1.16 -7.82 -2.61
CA VAL A 107 0.79 -6.47 -3.01
C VAL A 107 -0.73 -6.36 -2.95
N ILE A 108 -1.23 -5.41 -2.17
CA ILE A 108 -2.65 -5.09 -2.11
C ILE A 108 -2.82 -3.61 -2.43
N ALA A 109 -3.81 -3.26 -3.23
CA ALA A 109 -3.96 -1.88 -3.67
C ALA A 109 -5.41 -1.58 -4.09
N ASN A 110 -5.86 -0.35 -3.83
CA ASN A 110 -7.06 0.22 -4.43
C ASN A 110 -6.65 1.39 -5.33
N ILE A 111 -6.05 1.05 -6.48
CA ILE A 111 -5.39 2.04 -7.34
C ILE A 111 -6.34 2.66 -8.38
N PRO A 112 -6.09 3.92 -8.78
CA PRO A 112 -6.75 4.54 -9.91
C PRO A 112 -6.53 3.75 -11.22
N TYR A 113 -7.57 3.63 -12.02
CA TYR A 113 -7.55 2.86 -13.28
C TYR A 113 -6.45 3.30 -14.27
N TYR A 114 -6.12 4.60 -14.31
CA TYR A 114 -5.18 5.14 -15.29
C TYR A 114 -3.71 4.73 -15.04
N ILE A 115 -3.38 4.29 -13.82
CA ILE A 115 -2.03 3.79 -13.45
C ILE A 115 -1.96 2.27 -13.26
N THR A 116 -3.05 1.54 -13.47
CA THR A 116 -3.06 0.08 -13.27
C THR A 116 -2.07 -0.64 -14.18
N ALA A 117 -2.10 -0.37 -15.49
CA ALA A 117 -1.19 -1.02 -16.44
C ALA A 117 0.31 -0.80 -16.12
N PRO A 118 0.79 0.43 -15.86
CA PRO A 118 2.20 0.63 -15.51
C PRO A 118 2.60 0.00 -14.16
N ILE A 119 1.71 -0.02 -13.16
CA ILE A 119 1.98 -0.70 -11.88
C ILE A 119 2.14 -2.21 -12.09
N ILE A 120 1.22 -2.85 -12.80
CA ILE A 120 1.30 -4.29 -13.08
C ILE A 120 2.58 -4.61 -13.84
N ARG A 121 2.95 -3.78 -14.84
CA ARG A 121 4.21 -3.92 -15.57
C ARG A 121 5.42 -3.86 -14.63
N LEU A 122 5.49 -2.86 -13.76
CA LEU A 122 6.57 -2.70 -12.79
C LEU A 122 6.75 -3.96 -11.92
N LEU A 123 5.65 -4.49 -11.39
CA LEU A 123 5.66 -5.68 -10.53
C LEU A 123 6.19 -6.91 -11.29
N PHE A 124 5.77 -7.12 -12.55
CA PHE A 124 6.27 -8.22 -13.37
C PHE A 124 7.77 -8.09 -13.69
N TYR A 125 8.24 -6.89 -14.04
CA TYR A 125 9.67 -6.68 -14.34
C TYR A 125 10.55 -6.94 -13.12
N CYS A 126 10.11 -6.54 -11.92
CA CYS A 126 10.85 -6.81 -10.69
C CYS A 126 10.87 -8.30 -10.36
N SER A 127 9.79 -9.06 -10.60
CA SER A 127 9.79 -10.52 -10.41
C SER A 127 10.73 -11.25 -11.36
N SER A 128 10.99 -10.72 -12.56
CA SER A 128 11.87 -11.35 -13.56
C SER A 128 13.37 -11.14 -13.29
N ARG A 129 13.71 -10.22 -12.39
CA ARG A 129 15.06 -10.04 -11.88
C ARG A 129 15.18 -10.77 -10.54
N SER A 130 15.20 -12.09 -10.59
CA SER A 130 15.71 -12.88 -9.46
C SER A 130 17.16 -12.46 -9.23
N PHE A 131 17.41 -11.80 -8.10
CA PHE A 131 18.76 -11.56 -7.59
C PHE A 131 19.32 -12.84 -6.98
#